data_AF-A0A8C0V592-F1
#
_entry.id   AF-A0A8C0V592-F1
#
_cell.length_a   1.000
_cell.length_b   1.000
_cell.length_c   1.000
_cell.angle_alpha   90.00
_cell.angle_beta   90.00
_cell.angle_gamma   90.00
#
_symmetry.space_group_name_H-M   'P 1'
#
loop_
_entity.id
_entity.type
_entity.pdbx_description
1 polymer ?
#
loop_
_entity_poly.entity_id
_entity_poly.type
_entity_poly.pdbx_seq_one_letter_code
_entity_poly.pdbx_strand_id
1 'polypeptide(L)'
;PSIGILLSLLGFLPLVTPICPAPCKCTTNITDCSLKNLTVENLPTAFHPSAEIIHLGSNRLTSIPNGLFDNLRSLQVVYLQGNPWECTCDILYLRSWLQWQQNRSQYRDVRCSSPEHLQGAPVLDPSPPTVFQPYFPGLNWLSTELGQYTELGEIEFPSIATDSIKSF
;
A
#
# COMPACT_ATOMS: atom_id res chain seq x y z
N PRO A 1 -26.36 55.00 0.49
CA PRO A 1 -25.28 54.56 -0.43
C PRO A 1 -24.46 53.44 0.22
N SER A 2 -24.93 52.24 -0.06
CA SER A 2 -24.30 50.95 0.20
C SER A 2 -22.96 50.85 -0.54
N ILE A 3 -21.97 50.20 0.05
CA ILE A 3 -21.10 49.17 -0.57
C ILE A 3 -20.17 48.67 0.55
N GLY A 4 -20.44 47.44 0.99
CA GLY A 4 -19.56 46.68 1.86
C GLY A 4 -18.38 46.13 1.06
N ILE A 5 -17.20 46.09 1.69
CA ILE A 5 -16.04 45.40 1.16
C ILE A 5 -15.88 44.14 2.00
N LEU A 6 -16.47 43.05 1.52
CA LEU A 6 -16.22 41.70 1.99
C LEU A 6 -14.84 41.31 1.43
N LEU A 7 -13.78 41.47 2.22
CA LEU A 7 -12.47 40.88 1.91
C LEU A 7 -12.62 39.36 2.01
N SER A 8 -12.92 38.73 0.88
CA SER A 8 -12.92 37.29 0.73
C SER A 8 -11.53 36.76 1.08
N LEU A 9 -11.44 36.07 2.21
CA LEU A 9 -10.38 35.09 2.49
C LEU A 9 -10.51 33.97 1.45
N LEU A 10 -10.02 34.21 0.24
CA LEU A 10 -9.61 33.14 -0.63
C LEU A 10 -8.38 32.54 0.03
N GLY A 11 -8.62 31.57 0.92
CA GLY A 11 -7.58 30.64 1.33
C GLY A 11 -6.92 30.17 0.05
N PHE A 12 -5.64 30.48 -0.11
CA PHE A 12 -4.81 29.82 -1.10
C PHE A 12 -4.84 28.35 -0.72
N LEU A 13 -5.78 27.59 -1.28
CA LEU A 13 -5.55 26.18 -1.51
C LEU A 13 -4.21 26.15 -2.24
N PRO A 14 -3.14 25.62 -1.62
CA PRO A 14 -1.89 25.51 -2.33
C PRO A 14 -2.24 24.75 -3.59
N LEU A 15 -2.02 25.38 -4.74
CA LEU A 15 -2.18 24.70 -6.01
C LEU A 15 -1.18 23.55 -5.93
N VAL A 16 -1.69 22.35 -5.61
CA VAL A 16 -0.89 21.13 -5.55
C VAL A 16 -0.53 20.83 -6.99
N THR A 17 0.45 21.55 -7.52
CA THR A 17 1.18 21.10 -8.69
C THR A 17 1.72 19.74 -8.27
N PRO A 18 1.45 18.65 -9.00
CA PRO A 18 2.02 17.36 -8.64
C PRO A 18 3.50 17.47 -9.01
N ILE A 19 4.26 17.98 -8.04
CA ILE A 19 5.70 18.12 -8.13
C ILE A 19 6.22 16.70 -8.25
N CYS A 20 7.05 16.48 -9.28
CA CYS A 20 7.75 15.24 -9.43
C CYS A 20 8.37 14.85 -8.08
N PRO A 21 8.06 13.67 -7.52
CA PRO A 21 8.58 13.32 -6.21
C PRO A 21 10.10 13.40 -6.19
N ALA A 22 10.68 13.94 -5.11
CA ALA A 22 12.12 14.17 -4.99
C ALA A 22 13.02 12.96 -5.37
N PRO A 23 12.69 11.70 -5.02
CA PRO A 23 13.54 10.56 -5.43
C PRO A 23 13.40 10.20 -6.92
N CYS A 24 12.39 10.71 -7.61
CA CYS A 24 12.00 10.29 -8.95
C CYS A 24 12.43 11.30 -10.02
N LYS A 25 12.42 10.84 -11.27
CA LYS A 25 12.56 11.67 -12.47
C LYS A 25 11.27 11.58 -13.26
N CYS A 26 10.69 12.72 -13.61
CA CYS A 26 9.41 12.76 -14.30
C CYS A 26 9.52 13.43 -15.66
N THR A 27 8.78 12.90 -16.61
CA THR A 27 8.44 13.54 -17.88
C THR A 27 6.93 13.83 -17.90
N THR A 28 6.34 14.11 -19.07
CA THR A 28 4.92 14.43 -19.21
C THR A 28 3.99 13.29 -18.73
N ASN A 29 4.36 12.04 -19.00
CA ASN A 29 3.54 10.86 -18.71
C ASN A 29 4.32 9.71 -18.05
N ILE A 30 5.63 9.86 -17.82
CA ILE A 30 6.47 8.85 -17.19
C ILE A 30 6.97 9.36 -15.84
N THR A 31 6.84 8.56 -14.79
CA THR A 31 7.49 8.77 -13.49
C THR A 31 8.47 7.63 -13.23
N ASP A 32 9.77 7.90 -13.28
CA ASP A 32 10.82 6.91 -13.01
C ASP A 32 11.41 7.08 -11.62
N CYS A 33 11.14 6.11 -10.75
CA CYS A 33 11.66 5.99 -9.39
C CYS A 33 12.48 4.70 -9.22
N SER A 34 13.00 4.12 -10.29
CA SER A 34 13.77 2.87 -10.25
C SER A 34 15.16 3.09 -9.65
N LEU A 35 15.72 2.05 -9.03
CA LEU A 35 17.10 2.06 -8.51
C LEU A 35 17.36 3.18 -7.48
N LYS A 36 16.36 3.47 -6.64
CA LYS A 36 16.39 4.53 -5.63
C LYS A 36 16.47 4.01 -4.19
N ASN A 37 16.58 2.69 -4.01
CA ASN A 37 16.51 2.03 -2.70
C ASN A 37 15.22 2.39 -1.93
N LEU A 38 14.11 2.59 -2.64
CA LEU A 38 12.85 2.94 -1.99
C LEU A 38 12.33 1.79 -1.13
N THR A 39 11.81 2.14 0.03
CA THR A 39 11.05 1.31 0.96
C THR A 39 9.61 1.84 1.01
N VAL A 40 8.71 1.12 1.67
CA VAL A 40 7.31 1.54 1.80
C VAL A 40 7.19 2.92 2.47
N GLU A 41 8.08 3.22 3.43
CA GLU A 41 8.07 4.47 4.20
C GLU A 41 8.51 5.71 3.41
N ASN A 42 9.38 5.54 2.42
CA ASN A 42 9.94 6.65 1.65
C ASN A 42 9.42 6.72 0.20
N LEU A 43 8.46 5.86 -0.14
CA LEU A 43 7.76 5.88 -1.42
C LEU A 43 6.91 7.17 -1.51
N PRO A 44 6.85 7.83 -2.68
CA PRO A 44 5.96 8.96 -2.88
C PRO A 44 4.51 8.61 -2.55
N THR A 45 3.82 9.51 -1.84
CA THR A 45 2.42 9.30 -1.44
C THR A 45 1.43 9.55 -2.58
N ALA A 46 1.89 10.18 -3.67
CA ALA A 46 1.07 10.46 -4.85
C ALA A 46 1.95 10.59 -6.10
N PHE A 47 1.35 10.29 -7.25
CA PHE A 47 1.92 10.51 -8.58
C PHE A 47 1.09 11.51 -9.37
N HIS A 48 1.67 12.09 -10.42
CA HIS A 48 0.97 13.02 -11.29
C HIS A 48 -0.24 12.32 -11.98
N PRO A 49 -1.44 12.94 -12.05
CA PRO A 49 -2.63 12.29 -12.62
C PRO A 49 -2.49 11.86 -14.09
N SER A 50 -1.61 12.52 -14.85
CA SER A 50 -1.29 12.17 -16.24
C SER A 50 -0.25 11.06 -16.40
N ALA A 51 0.24 10.47 -15.30
CA ALA A 51 1.19 9.36 -15.38
C ALA A 51 0.54 8.17 -16.09
N GLU A 52 1.14 7.75 -17.20
CA GLU A 52 0.78 6.55 -17.96
C GLU A 52 1.71 5.39 -17.61
N ILE A 53 2.96 5.71 -17.27
CA ILE A 53 4.00 4.73 -16.93
C ILE A 53 4.67 5.13 -15.63
N ILE A 54 4.75 4.21 -14.70
CA ILE A 54 5.49 4.39 -13.45
C ILE A 54 6.54 3.29 -13.35
N HIS A 55 7.80 3.66 -13.13
CA HIS A 55 8.86 2.70 -12.86
C HIS A 55 9.20 2.68 -11.37
N LEU A 56 8.93 1.55 -10.71
CA LEU A 56 9.26 1.27 -9.31
C LEU A 56 10.22 0.08 -9.17
N GLY A 57 10.78 -0.40 -10.27
CA GLY A 57 11.62 -1.60 -10.29
C GLY A 57 12.97 -1.41 -9.60
N SER A 58 13.54 -2.53 -9.16
CA SER A 58 14.87 -2.59 -8.52
C SER A 58 14.98 -1.65 -7.31
N ASN A 59 14.00 -1.76 -6.39
CA ASN A 59 13.97 -1.05 -5.12
C ASN A 59 13.90 -2.08 -3.96
N ARG A 60 13.54 -1.63 -2.76
CA ARG A 60 13.41 -2.44 -1.54
C ARG A 60 11.97 -2.43 -1.03
N LEU A 61 11.01 -2.37 -1.96
CA LEU A 61 9.59 -2.37 -1.64
C LEU A 61 9.16 -3.79 -1.25
N THR A 62 8.51 -3.91 -0.11
CA THR A 62 7.89 -5.16 0.35
C THR A 62 6.40 -5.20 0.01
N SER A 63 5.75 -4.04 -0.06
CA SER A 63 4.35 -3.87 -0.47
C SER A 63 4.14 -2.52 -1.17
N ILE A 64 2.92 -2.23 -1.61
CA ILE A 64 2.51 -0.92 -2.10
C ILE A 64 1.41 -0.38 -1.17
N PRO A 65 1.52 0.87 -0.68
CA PRO A 65 0.48 1.50 0.12
C PRO A 65 -0.89 1.48 -0.56
N ASN A 66 -1.93 1.18 0.21
CA ASN A 66 -3.29 1.13 -0.27
C ASN A 66 -3.69 2.46 -0.92
N GLY A 67 -4.30 2.38 -2.10
CA GLY A 67 -4.84 3.54 -2.80
C GLY A 67 -3.84 4.33 -3.64
N LEU A 68 -2.54 3.97 -3.63
CA LEU A 68 -1.50 4.74 -4.32
C LEU A 68 -1.77 4.92 -5.83
N PHE A 69 -2.43 3.95 -6.46
CA PHE A 69 -2.73 3.96 -7.90
C PHE A 69 -4.19 4.27 -8.24
N ASP A 70 -5.08 4.41 -7.26
CA ASP A 70 -6.54 4.39 -7.49
C ASP A 70 -7.03 5.61 -8.29
N ASN A 71 -6.35 6.75 -8.14
CA ASN A 71 -6.73 8.00 -8.80
C ASN A 71 -6.01 8.23 -10.15
N LEU A 72 -5.15 7.29 -10.58
CA LEU A 72 -4.35 7.44 -11.79
C LEU A 72 -5.07 6.84 -13.01
N ARG A 73 -6.06 7.57 -13.52
CA ARG A 73 -6.93 7.10 -14.62
C ARG A 73 -6.21 6.86 -15.94
N SER A 74 -5.09 7.55 -16.16
CA SER A 74 -4.25 7.39 -17.35
C SER A 74 -3.22 6.27 -17.20
N LEU A 75 -3.07 5.67 -16.03
CA LEU A 75 -2.04 4.68 -15.76
C LEU A 75 -2.27 3.40 -16.56
N GLN A 76 -1.27 3.01 -17.33
CA GLN A 76 -1.30 1.82 -18.17
C GLN A 76 -0.36 0.74 -17.64
N VAL A 77 0.81 1.14 -17.16
CA VAL A 77 1.90 0.21 -16.80
C VAL A 77 2.62 0.66 -15.54
N VAL A 78 2.88 -0.29 -14.64
CA VAL A 78 3.82 -0.11 -13.52
C VAL A 78 4.91 -1.17 -13.59
N TYR A 79 6.18 -0.78 -13.59
CA TYR A 79 7.30 -1.73 -13.50
C TYR A 79 7.65 -1.99 -12.04
N LEU A 80 7.56 -3.26 -11.61
CA LEU A 80 7.63 -3.70 -10.21
C LEU A 80 8.74 -4.74 -9.95
N GLN A 81 9.43 -5.18 -11.00
CA GLN A 81 10.41 -6.25 -10.95
C GLN A 81 11.62 -5.87 -10.09
N GLY A 82 12.27 -6.86 -9.45
CA GLY A 82 13.46 -6.62 -8.63
C GLY A 82 13.19 -5.97 -7.27
N ASN A 83 11.99 -6.14 -6.72
CA ASN A 83 11.64 -5.75 -5.35
C ASN A 83 11.42 -7.00 -4.48
N PRO A 84 11.78 -6.96 -3.19
CA PRO A 84 11.60 -8.07 -2.27
C PRO A 84 10.16 -8.16 -1.74
N TRP A 85 9.19 -8.45 -2.62
CA TRP A 85 7.76 -8.47 -2.25
C TRP A 85 7.48 -9.43 -1.11
N GLU A 86 6.88 -8.93 -0.04
CA GLU A 86 6.46 -9.69 1.12
C GLU A 86 4.98 -10.01 0.98
N CYS A 87 4.68 -11.26 0.68
CA CYS A 87 3.34 -11.74 0.42
C CYS A 87 2.63 -12.06 1.74
N THR A 88 2.30 -11.01 2.48
CA THR A 88 1.47 -11.02 3.68
C THR A 88 0.19 -10.20 3.45
N CYS A 89 -0.58 -9.89 4.51
CA CYS A 89 -1.79 -9.06 4.40
C CYS A 89 -1.56 -7.71 3.68
N ASP A 90 -0.36 -7.13 3.77
CA ASP A 90 -0.07 -5.83 3.16
C ASP A 90 0.08 -5.90 1.63
N ILE A 91 0.30 -7.08 1.05
CA ILE A 91 0.41 -7.25 -0.41
C ILE A 91 -0.95 -7.19 -1.12
N LEU A 92 -2.05 -7.30 -0.37
CA LEU A 92 -3.38 -7.54 -0.92
C LEU A 92 -3.82 -6.44 -1.88
N TYR A 93 -3.50 -5.17 -1.58
CA TYR A 93 -3.77 -4.06 -2.48
C TYR A 93 -3.08 -4.23 -3.83
N LEU A 94 -1.77 -4.48 -3.80
CA LEU A 94 -0.99 -4.67 -5.02
C LEU A 94 -1.53 -5.85 -5.82
N ARG A 95 -1.79 -6.99 -5.17
CA ARG A 95 -2.39 -8.16 -5.82
C ARG A 95 -3.71 -7.83 -6.51
N SER A 96 -4.63 -7.16 -5.80
CA SER A 96 -5.92 -6.77 -6.37
C SER A 96 -5.73 -5.84 -7.56
N TRP A 97 -4.88 -4.82 -7.44
CA TRP A 97 -4.58 -3.90 -8.54
C TRP A 97 -4.04 -4.62 -9.78
N LEU A 98 -3.11 -5.57 -9.60
CA LEU A 98 -2.54 -6.39 -10.68
C LEU A 98 -3.59 -7.27 -11.37
N GLN A 99 -4.53 -7.84 -10.60
CA GLN A 99 -5.62 -8.65 -11.14
C GLN A 99 -6.57 -7.82 -12.02
N TRP A 100 -6.72 -6.51 -11.78
CA TRP A 100 -7.56 -5.64 -12.61
C TRP A 100 -6.90 -5.16 -13.91
N GLN A 101 -5.61 -5.40 -14.11
CA GLN A 101 -4.92 -4.98 -15.33
C GLN A 101 -5.32 -5.82 -16.54
N GLN A 102 -5.53 -5.17 -17.69
CA GLN A 102 -5.86 -5.86 -18.94
C GLN A 102 -4.72 -6.79 -19.39
N ASN A 103 -3.47 -6.35 -19.24
CA ASN A 103 -2.29 -7.11 -19.65
C ASN A 103 -1.61 -7.83 -18.48
N ARG A 104 -2.29 -8.83 -17.89
CA ARG A 104 -1.76 -9.57 -16.73
C ARG A 104 -0.44 -10.30 -16.99
N SER A 105 -0.17 -10.67 -18.25
CA SER A 105 1.06 -11.42 -18.59
C SER A 105 2.33 -10.64 -18.29
N GLN A 106 2.27 -9.30 -18.35
CA GLN A 106 3.37 -8.41 -18.02
C GLN A 106 3.83 -8.52 -16.56
N TYR A 107 2.96 -8.98 -15.67
CA TYR A 107 3.20 -9.04 -14.23
C TYR A 107 3.55 -10.46 -13.73
N ARG A 108 3.71 -11.43 -14.64
CA ARG A 108 4.02 -12.84 -14.27
C ARG A 108 5.32 -13.01 -13.49
N ASP A 109 6.27 -12.11 -13.68
CA ASP A 109 7.58 -12.16 -13.03
C ASP A 109 7.65 -11.33 -11.72
N VAL A 110 6.53 -10.73 -11.31
CA VAL A 110 6.39 -10.10 -9.99
C VAL A 110 6.10 -11.21 -8.99
N ARG A 111 7.14 -11.65 -8.27
CA ARG A 111 7.10 -12.82 -7.38
C ARG A 111 7.39 -12.45 -5.93
N CYS A 112 6.79 -13.22 -5.01
CA CYS A 112 7.03 -13.13 -3.59
C CYS A 112 8.48 -13.52 -3.25
N SER A 113 9.12 -12.74 -2.40
CA SER A 113 10.43 -13.05 -1.81
C SER A 113 10.29 -13.67 -0.42
N SER A 114 9.21 -13.33 0.28
CA SER A 114 8.80 -13.86 1.58
C SER A 114 7.27 -13.94 1.64
N PRO A 115 6.67 -14.66 2.59
CA PRO A 115 7.30 -15.66 3.49
C PRO A 115 7.82 -16.90 2.72
N GLU A 116 8.59 -17.77 3.39
CA GLU A 116 9.26 -18.94 2.78
C GLU A 116 8.28 -19.85 1.99
N HIS A 117 7.10 -20.14 2.56
CA HIS A 117 6.10 -20.99 1.92
C HIS A 117 5.45 -20.37 0.66
N LEU A 118 5.66 -19.08 0.41
CA LEU A 118 5.24 -18.38 -0.81
C LEU A 118 6.41 -17.92 -1.66
N GLN A 119 7.64 -18.23 -1.29
CA GLN A 119 8.80 -17.74 -2.02
C GLN A 119 8.78 -18.22 -3.47
N GLY A 120 8.94 -17.27 -4.40
CA GLY A 120 8.83 -17.52 -5.84
C GLY A 120 7.40 -17.61 -6.36
N ALA A 121 6.36 -17.66 -5.53
CA ALA A 121 4.98 -17.60 -5.99
C ALA A 121 4.68 -16.25 -6.66
N PRO A 122 3.82 -16.19 -7.69
CA PRO A 122 3.44 -14.94 -8.32
C PRO A 122 2.58 -14.08 -7.36
N VAL A 123 2.83 -12.77 -7.28
CA VAL A 123 2.01 -11.88 -6.44
C VAL A 123 0.55 -11.85 -6.91
N LEU A 124 0.32 -12.04 -8.22
CA LEU A 124 -1.02 -12.10 -8.82
C LEU A 124 -1.79 -13.42 -8.55
N ASP A 125 -1.29 -14.31 -7.68
CA ASP A 125 -1.91 -15.59 -7.35
C ASP A 125 -3.41 -15.42 -7.03
N PRO A 126 -4.32 -16.14 -7.72
CA PRO A 126 -5.77 -16.03 -7.52
C PRO A 126 -6.27 -16.71 -6.23
N SER A 127 -5.41 -17.34 -5.44
CA SER A 127 -5.77 -18.03 -4.20
C SER A 127 -6.44 -17.09 -3.18
N PRO A 128 -7.24 -17.62 -2.23
CA PRO A 128 -7.88 -16.81 -1.21
C PRO A 128 -6.87 -15.99 -0.38
N PRO A 129 -7.26 -14.81 0.16
CA PRO A 129 -6.39 -13.97 1.00
C PRO A 129 -5.78 -14.70 2.21
N THR A 130 -6.42 -15.78 2.67
CA THR A 130 -5.97 -16.60 3.80
C THR A 130 -4.57 -17.19 3.58
N VAL A 131 -4.14 -17.36 2.33
CA VAL A 131 -2.79 -17.83 2.00
C VAL A 131 -1.71 -16.82 2.40
N PHE A 132 -2.04 -15.53 2.47
CA PHE A 132 -1.13 -14.46 2.90
C PHE A 132 -1.20 -14.16 4.41
N GLN A 133 -2.02 -14.90 5.17
CA GLN A 133 -2.04 -14.76 6.63
C GLN A 133 -0.83 -15.51 7.22
N PRO A 134 -0.32 -15.09 8.40
CA PRO A 134 0.73 -15.84 9.05
C PRO A 134 0.24 -17.26 9.34
N TYR A 135 1.01 -18.26 8.89
CA TYR A 135 0.76 -19.64 9.27
C TYR A 135 1.14 -19.78 10.75
N PHE A 136 0.16 -19.97 11.61
CA PHE A 136 0.38 -20.31 13.02
C PHE A 136 0.17 -21.81 13.23
N PRO A 137 1.21 -22.65 13.07
CA PRO A 137 1.14 -24.06 13.43
C PRO A 137 1.05 -24.16 14.95
N GLY A 138 -0.17 -24.08 15.47
CA GLY A 138 -0.42 -24.04 16.90
C GLY A 138 -1.77 -23.45 17.30
N LEU A 139 -2.55 -22.82 16.42
CA LEU A 139 -3.89 -22.29 16.79
C LEU A 139 -4.99 -23.35 16.92
N ASN A 140 -4.64 -24.59 17.25
CA ASN A 140 -5.61 -25.62 17.65
C ASN A 140 -6.08 -25.46 19.12
N TRP A 141 -5.51 -24.54 19.91
CA TRP A 141 -6.00 -24.17 21.25
C TRP A 141 -6.93 -22.94 21.25
N LEU A 142 -6.79 -21.99 20.32
CA LEU A 142 -7.59 -20.76 20.27
C LEU A 142 -9.00 -20.94 19.66
N SER A 143 -9.22 -22.02 18.90
CA SER A 143 -10.56 -22.39 18.42
C SER A 143 -11.44 -23.00 19.50
N THR A 144 -10.85 -23.56 20.56
CA THR A 144 -11.60 -24.20 21.66
C THR A 144 -12.12 -23.17 22.66
N GLU A 145 -11.46 -22.02 22.80
CA GLU A 145 -11.90 -20.97 23.73
C GLU A 145 -12.92 -20.01 23.11
N LEU A 146 -12.85 -19.68 21.81
CA LEU A 146 -13.87 -18.83 21.17
C LEU A 146 -15.24 -19.51 21.00
N GLY A 147 -15.31 -20.83 21.17
CA GLY A 147 -16.56 -21.60 21.14
C GLY A 147 -17.32 -21.64 22.46
N GLN A 148 -16.78 -21.06 23.54
CA GLN A 148 -17.37 -21.13 24.88
C GLN A 148 -17.86 -19.78 25.45
N TYR A 149 -17.64 -18.67 24.74
CA TYR A 149 -18.03 -17.31 25.19
C TYR A 149 -19.31 -16.76 24.53
N THR A 150 -20.12 -17.57 23.85
CA THR A 150 -21.41 -17.12 23.28
C THR A 150 -22.59 -17.18 24.25
N GLU A 151 -22.37 -17.51 25.53
CA GLU A 151 -23.42 -17.44 26.54
C GLU A 151 -22.88 -16.79 27.82
N LEU A 152 -23.42 -15.62 28.16
CA LEU A 152 -23.21 -14.79 29.35
C LEU A 152 -22.31 -13.55 29.17
N GLY A 153 -22.96 -12.42 28.85
CA GLY A 153 -22.72 -11.12 29.47
C GLY A 153 -21.49 -10.32 29.04
N GLU A 154 -21.75 -9.11 28.52
CA GLU A 154 -20.88 -7.93 28.41
C GLU A 154 -19.43 -8.09 28.90
N ILE A 155 -18.48 -8.07 27.96
CA ILE A 155 -17.05 -7.94 28.26
C ILE A 155 -16.65 -6.48 27.97
N GLU A 156 -16.34 -5.72 29.01
CA GLU A 156 -15.63 -4.45 28.89
C GLU A 156 -14.22 -4.69 28.33
N PHE A 157 -13.86 -3.96 27.27
CA PHE A 157 -12.49 -3.97 26.74
C PHE A 157 -11.55 -3.22 27.70
N PRO A 158 -10.43 -3.81 28.15
CA PRO A 158 -9.47 -3.07 28.95
C PRO A 158 -8.74 -2.03 28.08
N SER A 159 -8.76 -0.78 28.55
CA SER A 159 -8.02 0.35 27.98
C SER A 159 -6.52 0.04 27.90
N ILE A 160 -5.93 0.31 26.73
CA ILE A 160 -4.49 0.29 26.48
C ILE A 160 -3.80 1.22 27.50
N ALA A 161 -3.01 0.64 28.39
CA ALA A 161 -2.13 1.39 29.29
C ALA A 161 -0.93 1.93 28.49
N THR A 162 -0.92 3.23 28.23
CA THR A 162 0.28 3.98 27.85
C THR A 162 1.15 4.17 29.09
N ASP A 163 2.21 3.39 29.26
CA ASP A 163 3.26 3.71 30.22
C ASP A 163 4.64 3.30 29.68
N SER A 164 5.23 4.21 28.92
CA SER A 164 6.68 4.33 28.75
C SER A 164 7.05 5.81 28.66
N ILE A 165 6.81 6.54 29.75
CA ILE A 165 7.53 7.77 30.07
C ILE A 165 7.83 7.76 31.58
N LYS A 166 9.04 7.35 31.96
CA LYS A 166 9.63 7.68 33.27
C LYS A 166 10.73 8.72 33.08
N SER A 167 10.46 9.87 33.67
CA SER A 167 11.32 11.00 34.09
C SER A 167 12.81 10.99 33.77
N PHE A 168 13.28 12.05 33.10
CA PHE A 168 14.23 13.05 33.64
C PHE A 168 13.90 14.43 33.07
#